data_AF-A0A2G8JZX9-F1
#
_entry.id   AF-A0A2G8JZX9-F1
#
_cell.length_a   1.000
_cell.length_b   1.000
_cell.length_c   1.000
_cell.angle_alpha   90.00
_cell.angle_beta   90.00
_cell.angle_gamma   90.00
#
_symmetry.space_group_name_H-M   'P 1'
#
loop_
_entity.id
_entity.type
_entity.pdbx_description
1 polymer ?
#
loop_
_entity_poly.entity_id
_entity_poly.type
_entity_poly.pdbx_seq_one_letter_code
_entity_poly.pdbx_strand_id
1 'polypeptide(L)'
;MASHSDLVEKAVKVVLEDIAKYAPEEYKKLNAEPAKKEKIIQAASETATENLKLTDELRNQPEDIAALLSKHLSDERIQLLRGGLKIPTFRLEIAKRDDEKHWLEFTREGKQFLPSRAISTALDVDWGSAMQLASILVEAILLVMSAVGISPSSSGRGIEQALMEAAKAIEDNLKLQKSLIDFGTAWDSADSALGKAQALFFLIVDINSAGIIWTIIKALCSNIGWFDWLLTSAKVIAMIVVAVGTGGAVLVAEVALIVLDAVDFALKIANIILLSEIKKTL
;
A
#
# COMPACT_ATOMS: atom_id res chain seq x y z
N MET A 1 11.96 -21.32 13.94
CA MET A 1 11.54 -20.57 12.74
C MET A 1 10.85 -21.56 11.81
N ALA A 2 9.78 -21.16 11.14
CA ALA A 2 9.19 -22.00 10.08
C ALA A 2 10.24 -22.23 8.98
N SER A 3 10.27 -23.41 8.37
CA SER A 3 11.14 -23.64 7.21
C SER A 3 10.67 -22.80 6.02
N HIS A 4 11.53 -22.58 5.03
CA HIS A 4 11.14 -21.89 3.79
C HIS A 4 9.95 -22.58 3.12
N SER A 5 9.94 -23.92 3.10
CA SER A 5 8.82 -24.71 2.56
C SER A 5 7.51 -24.41 3.28
N ASP A 6 7.54 -24.38 4.62
CA ASP A 6 6.34 -24.09 5.42
C ASP A 6 5.79 -22.68 5.13
N LEU A 7 6.67 -21.69 4.91
CA LEU A 7 6.26 -20.32 4.60
C LEU A 7 5.68 -20.18 3.19
N VAL A 8 6.24 -20.89 2.20
CA VAL A 8 5.69 -20.94 0.83
C VAL A 8 4.30 -21.59 0.84
N GLU A 9 4.16 -22.74 1.50
CA GLU A 9 2.88 -23.43 1.63
C GLU A 9 1.84 -22.56 2.34
N LYS A 10 2.24 -21.88 3.42
CA LYS A 10 1.40 -20.92 4.13
C LYS A 10 0.96 -19.77 3.23
N ALA A 11 1.87 -19.20 2.43
CA ALA A 11 1.54 -18.12 1.50
C ALA A 11 0.50 -18.55 0.46
N VAL A 12 0.71 -19.71 -0.17
CA VAL A 12 -0.25 -20.28 -1.14
C VAL A 12 -1.61 -20.54 -0.48
N LYS A 13 -1.62 -21.13 0.72
CA LYS A 13 -2.85 -21.41 1.46
C LYS A 13 -3.64 -20.13 1.74
N VAL A 14 -2.98 -19.11 2.31
CA VAL A 14 -3.62 -17.83 2.63
C VAL A 14 -4.16 -17.15 1.37
N VAL A 15 -3.41 -17.17 0.26
CA VAL A 15 -3.89 -16.64 -1.02
C VAL A 15 -5.21 -17.30 -1.43
N LEU A 16 -5.30 -18.63 -1.39
CA LEU A 16 -6.52 -19.33 -1.80
C LEU A 16 -7.69 -19.08 -0.83
N GLU A 17 -7.43 -19.03 0.48
CA GLU A 17 -8.43 -18.71 1.51
C GLU A 17 -8.97 -17.29 1.33
N ASP A 18 -8.09 -16.33 1.05
CA ASP A 18 -8.46 -14.94 0.82
C ASP A 18 -9.25 -14.77 -0.49
N ILE A 19 -8.87 -15.44 -1.58
CA ILE A 19 -9.67 -15.43 -2.82
C ILE A 19 -11.08 -15.96 -2.54
N ALA A 20 -11.21 -17.06 -1.77
CA ALA A 20 -12.52 -17.61 -1.41
C ALA A 20 -13.36 -16.63 -0.58
N LYS A 21 -12.73 -15.85 0.28
CA LYS A 21 -13.38 -14.89 1.17
C LYS A 21 -13.78 -13.58 0.47
N TYR A 22 -12.85 -12.99 -0.28
CA TYR A 22 -12.99 -11.63 -0.83
C TYR A 22 -13.42 -11.62 -2.30
N ALA A 23 -13.34 -12.76 -3.00
CA ALA A 23 -13.69 -12.91 -4.41
C ALA A 23 -14.47 -14.22 -4.67
N PRO A 24 -15.60 -14.47 -3.98
CA PRO A 24 -16.25 -15.78 -3.98
C PRO A 24 -16.74 -16.23 -5.38
N GLU A 25 -17.14 -15.30 -6.24
CA GLU A 25 -17.56 -15.63 -7.61
C GLU A 25 -16.37 -15.97 -8.51
N GLU A 26 -15.27 -15.24 -8.38
CA GLU A 26 -14.02 -15.55 -9.08
C GLU A 26 -13.39 -16.84 -8.54
N TYR A 27 -13.53 -17.15 -7.25
CA TYR A 27 -13.11 -18.42 -6.64
C TYR A 27 -13.86 -19.62 -7.24
N LYS A 28 -15.18 -19.50 -7.43
CA LYS A 28 -15.99 -20.52 -8.11
C LYS A 28 -15.49 -20.76 -9.54
N LYS A 29 -15.24 -19.70 -10.32
CA LYS A 29 -14.67 -19.79 -11.67
C LYS A 29 -13.29 -20.46 -11.66
N LEU A 30 -12.43 -20.09 -10.71
CA LEU A 30 -11.09 -20.63 -10.56
C LEU A 30 -11.12 -22.15 -10.29
N ASN A 31 -12.05 -22.62 -9.46
CA ASN A 31 -12.22 -24.05 -9.19
C ASN A 31 -12.77 -24.84 -10.40
N ALA A 32 -13.49 -24.17 -11.31
CA ALA A 32 -13.93 -24.76 -12.57
C ALA A 32 -12.83 -24.78 -13.66
N GLU A 33 -11.72 -24.04 -13.47
CA GLU A 33 -10.61 -23.93 -14.40
C GLU A 33 -9.26 -24.32 -13.74
N PRO A 34 -8.97 -25.63 -13.58
CA PRO A 34 -7.79 -26.10 -12.83
C PRO A 34 -6.46 -25.51 -13.32
N ALA A 35 -6.29 -25.32 -14.62
CA ALA A 35 -5.09 -24.73 -15.19
C ALA A 35 -4.88 -23.25 -14.76
N LYS A 36 -5.96 -22.49 -14.57
CA LYS A 36 -5.87 -21.11 -14.04
C LYS A 36 -5.58 -21.13 -12.55
N LYS A 37 -6.18 -22.06 -11.80
CA LYS A 37 -5.88 -22.24 -10.38
C LYS A 37 -4.40 -22.55 -10.14
N GLU A 38 -3.83 -23.44 -10.95
CA GLU A 38 -2.42 -23.79 -10.86
C GLU A 38 -1.51 -22.58 -11.12
N LYS A 39 -1.85 -21.73 -12.10
CA LYS A 39 -1.11 -20.48 -12.35
C LYS A 39 -1.13 -19.52 -11.16
N ILE A 40 -2.25 -19.41 -10.45
CA ILE A 40 -2.35 -18.60 -9.22
C ILE A 40 -1.44 -19.18 -8.12
N ILE A 41 -1.48 -20.50 -7.92
CA ILE A 41 -0.63 -21.21 -6.95
C ILE A 41 0.84 -21.02 -7.29
N GLN A 42 1.21 -21.21 -8.55
CA GLN A 42 2.58 -21.04 -9.03
C GLN A 42 3.07 -19.61 -8.82
N ALA A 43 2.29 -18.60 -9.20
CA ALA A 43 2.67 -17.21 -9.03
C ALA A 43 2.85 -16.81 -7.55
N ALA A 44 1.98 -17.28 -6.67
CA ALA A 44 2.12 -17.07 -5.22
C ALA A 44 3.38 -17.77 -4.68
N SER A 45 3.63 -19.02 -5.09
CA SER A 45 4.79 -19.81 -4.68
C SER A 45 6.12 -19.20 -5.15
N GLU A 46 6.20 -18.78 -6.41
CA GLU A 46 7.38 -18.13 -6.99
C GLU A 46 7.69 -16.81 -6.25
N THR A 47 6.67 -15.97 -6.03
CA THR A 47 6.83 -14.70 -5.30
C THR A 47 7.29 -14.94 -3.86
N ALA A 48 6.72 -15.94 -3.18
CA ALA A 48 7.11 -16.29 -1.82
C ALA A 48 8.56 -16.80 -1.75
N THR A 49 8.94 -17.68 -2.68
CA THR A 49 10.28 -18.28 -2.77
C THR A 49 11.35 -17.22 -3.04
N GLU A 50 11.10 -16.31 -3.97
CA GLU A 50 12.00 -15.19 -4.28
C GLU A 50 12.25 -14.31 -3.06
N ASN A 51 11.18 -13.92 -2.33
CA ASN A 51 11.29 -13.12 -1.11
C ASN A 51 12.05 -13.84 0.01
N LEU A 52 11.87 -15.16 0.16
CA LEU A 52 12.60 -15.94 1.18
C LEU A 52 14.09 -16.01 0.88
N LYS A 53 14.46 -16.19 -0.39
CA LYS A 53 15.86 -16.18 -0.82
C LYS A 53 16.53 -14.85 -0.50
N LEU A 54 15.87 -13.73 -0.83
CA LEU A 54 16.35 -12.39 -0.51
C LEU A 54 16.47 -12.14 1.00
N THR A 55 15.54 -12.68 1.79
CA THR A 55 15.55 -12.55 3.26
C THR A 55 16.84 -13.13 3.87
N ASP A 56 17.25 -14.31 3.42
CA ASP A 56 18.46 -14.97 3.97
C ASP A 56 19.73 -14.18 3.63
N GLU A 57 19.80 -13.59 2.44
CA GLU A 57 20.94 -12.75 2.03
C GLU A 57 20.97 -11.43 2.81
N LEU A 58 19.81 -10.81 3.08
CA LEU A 58 19.71 -9.60 3.89
C LEU A 58 20.01 -9.85 5.38
N ARG A 59 19.75 -11.05 5.90
CA ARG A 59 20.07 -11.41 7.28
C ARG A 59 21.57 -11.33 7.57
N ASN A 60 22.41 -11.46 6.54
CA ASN A 60 23.86 -11.33 6.65
C ASN A 60 24.35 -9.86 6.66
N GLN A 61 23.43 -8.89 6.76
CA GLN A 61 23.72 -7.46 6.86
C GLN A 61 24.70 -6.96 5.80
N PRO A 62 24.34 -7.04 4.51
CA PRO A 62 25.19 -6.53 3.43
C PRO A 62 25.49 -5.04 3.63
N GLU A 63 26.75 -4.63 3.40
CA GLU A 63 27.16 -3.22 3.48
C GLU A 63 26.41 -2.34 2.46
N ASP A 64 26.02 -2.92 1.32
CA ASP A 64 25.28 -2.22 0.26
C ASP A 64 24.00 -2.98 -0.14
N ILE A 65 22.88 -2.58 0.47
CA ILE A 65 21.54 -3.10 0.19
C ILE A 65 21.11 -2.83 -1.26
N ALA A 66 21.50 -1.68 -1.83
CA ALA A 66 21.12 -1.31 -3.18
C ALA A 66 21.83 -2.22 -4.20
N ALA A 67 23.12 -2.48 -4.00
CA ALA A 67 23.87 -3.44 -4.81
C ALA A 67 23.36 -4.87 -4.64
N LEU A 68 22.96 -5.27 -3.44
CA LEU A 68 22.35 -6.59 -3.23
C LEU A 68 21.02 -6.71 -4.00
N LEU A 69 20.09 -5.76 -3.83
CA LEU A 69 18.80 -5.79 -4.52
C LEU A 69 18.98 -5.76 -6.04
N SER A 70 19.97 -5.02 -6.55
CA SER A 70 20.27 -4.98 -7.99
C SER A 70 20.79 -6.31 -8.58
N LYS A 71 21.23 -7.27 -7.76
CA LYS A 71 21.62 -8.62 -8.22
C LYS A 71 20.41 -9.53 -8.45
N HIS A 72 19.28 -9.24 -7.82
CA HIS A 72 18.12 -10.13 -7.78
C HIS A 72 16.88 -9.52 -8.42
N LEU A 73 16.73 -8.20 -8.35
CA LEU A 73 15.64 -7.48 -8.97
C LEU A 73 16.04 -7.08 -10.39
N SER A 74 15.12 -7.21 -11.35
CA SER A 74 15.32 -6.69 -12.69
C SER A 74 15.42 -5.16 -12.69
N ASP A 75 16.11 -4.58 -13.68
CA ASP A 75 16.16 -3.12 -13.86
C ASP A 75 14.76 -2.51 -13.93
N GLU A 76 13.83 -3.19 -14.59
CA GLU A 76 12.42 -2.80 -14.65
C GLU A 76 11.78 -2.73 -13.25
N ARG A 77 11.98 -3.76 -12.41
CA ARG A 77 11.45 -3.79 -11.03
C ARG A 77 12.09 -2.72 -10.16
N ILE A 78 13.38 -2.42 -10.34
CA ILE A 78 14.06 -1.32 -9.63
C ILE A 78 13.47 0.03 -10.03
N GLN A 79 13.17 0.25 -11.32
CA GLN A 79 12.52 1.46 -11.78
C GLN A 79 11.07 1.57 -11.26
N LEU A 80 10.34 0.46 -11.21
CA LEU A 80 9.00 0.42 -10.61
C LEU A 80 9.06 0.79 -9.13
N LEU A 81 9.98 0.21 -8.35
CA LEU A 81 10.20 0.57 -6.94
C LEU A 81 10.50 2.07 -6.81
N ARG A 82 11.44 2.61 -7.59
CA ARG A 82 11.76 4.04 -7.58
C ARG A 82 10.59 4.94 -7.96
N GLY A 83 9.66 4.44 -8.78
CA GLY A 83 8.45 5.14 -9.19
C GLY A 83 7.26 4.98 -8.24
N GLY A 84 7.22 3.93 -7.42
CA GLY A 84 6.03 3.52 -6.67
C GLY A 84 5.50 4.57 -5.69
N LEU A 85 6.39 5.33 -5.05
CA LEU A 85 6.03 6.46 -4.17
C LEU A 85 6.13 7.84 -4.86
N LYS A 86 6.48 7.89 -6.15
CA LYS A 86 6.57 9.13 -6.93
C LYS A 86 5.30 9.46 -7.72
N ILE A 87 4.30 8.58 -7.71
CA ILE A 87 3.02 8.78 -8.39
C ILE A 87 1.96 9.11 -7.34
N PRO A 88 1.66 10.40 -7.08
CA PRO A 88 0.64 10.76 -6.12
C PRO A 88 -0.76 10.45 -6.67
N THR A 89 -1.55 9.74 -5.88
CA THR A 89 -3.01 9.62 -6.01
C THR A 89 -3.65 11.01 -6.11
N PHE A 90 -3.29 11.92 -5.21
CA PHE A 90 -3.51 13.37 -5.27
C PHE A 90 -2.54 14.10 -4.33
N ARG A 91 -2.46 15.42 -4.44
CA ARG A 91 -1.84 16.35 -3.50
C ARG A 91 -2.95 17.11 -2.76
N LEU A 92 -2.92 17.07 -1.44
CA LEU A 92 -3.77 17.91 -0.59
C LEU A 92 -2.97 19.14 -0.18
N GLU A 93 -3.51 20.32 -0.48
CA GLU A 93 -3.04 21.58 0.08
C GLU A 93 -4.06 22.10 1.08
N ILE A 94 -3.56 22.56 2.23
CA ILE A 94 -4.36 23.19 3.27
C ILE A 94 -3.99 24.67 3.26
N ALA A 95 -4.77 25.48 2.56
CA ALA A 95 -4.48 26.89 2.34
C ALA A 95 -5.41 27.77 3.18
N LYS A 96 -4.86 28.80 3.82
CA LYS A 96 -5.66 29.87 4.42
C LYS A 96 -5.99 30.90 3.35
N ARG A 97 -7.27 31.10 3.04
CA ARG A 97 -7.71 32.07 2.03
C ARG A 97 -8.10 33.41 2.67
N ASP A 98 -8.42 34.39 1.82
CA ASP A 98 -8.83 35.75 2.22
C ASP A 98 -10.07 35.78 3.13
N ASP A 99 -10.86 34.70 3.16
CA ASP A 99 -11.99 34.52 4.08
C ASP A 99 -11.57 34.07 5.49
N GLU A 100 -10.27 34.10 5.78
CA GLU A 100 -9.60 33.62 7.00
C GLU A 100 -9.81 32.13 7.32
N LYS A 101 -10.50 31.38 6.46
CA LYS A 101 -10.73 29.95 6.64
C LYS A 101 -9.60 29.14 6.02
N HIS A 102 -9.36 27.97 6.59
CA HIS A 102 -8.55 26.95 5.94
C HIS A 102 -9.39 26.22 4.88
N TRP A 103 -8.80 25.92 3.74
CA TRP A 103 -9.41 25.24 2.62
C TRP A 103 -8.65 23.97 2.30
N LEU A 104 -9.39 22.90 2.06
CA LEU A 104 -8.89 21.63 1.53
C LEU A 104 -8.91 21.70 0.00
N GLU A 105 -7.74 21.58 -0.62
CA GLU A 105 -7.58 21.62 -2.08
C GLU A 105 -6.92 20.33 -2.57
N PHE A 106 -7.66 19.53 -3.34
CA PHE A 106 -7.22 18.24 -3.84
C PHE A 106 -6.84 18.38 -5.31
N THR A 107 -5.55 18.26 -5.62
CA THR A 107 -5.04 18.36 -7.00
C THR A 107 -4.34 17.08 -7.43
N ARG A 108 -4.41 16.75 -8.71
CA ARG A 108 -3.67 15.64 -9.32
C ARG A 108 -3.23 16.08 -10.70
N GLU A 109 -1.94 15.92 -11.00
CA GLU A 109 -1.36 16.32 -12.30
C GLU A 109 -1.69 17.79 -12.66
N GLY A 110 -1.67 18.67 -11.65
CA GLY A 110 -1.98 20.10 -11.82
C GLY A 110 -3.46 20.44 -12.06
N LYS A 111 -4.37 19.47 -11.96
CA LYS A 111 -5.82 19.67 -12.11
C LYS A 111 -6.55 19.40 -10.81
N GLN A 112 -7.71 20.05 -10.61
CA GLN A 112 -8.60 19.73 -9.50
C GLN A 112 -9.05 18.26 -9.60
N PHE A 113 -8.82 17.51 -8.53
CA PHE A 113 -9.18 16.10 -8.42
C PHE A 113 -10.51 15.93 -7.70
N LEU A 114 -10.70 16.62 -6.57
CA LEU A 114 -11.96 16.68 -5.83
C LEU A 114 -12.37 18.14 -5.61
N PRO A 115 -13.68 18.42 -5.42
CA PRO A 115 -14.14 19.75 -5.07
C PRO A 115 -13.43 20.29 -3.82
N SER A 116 -12.97 21.53 -3.89
CA SER A 116 -12.37 22.20 -2.73
C SER A 116 -13.42 22.40 -1.64
N ARG A 117 -12.99 22.29 -0.38
CA ARG A 117 -13.90 22.38 0.78
C ARG A 117 -13.32 23.31 1.84
N ALA A 118 -14.09 24.30 2.25
CA ALA A 118 -13.73 25.13 3.40
C ALA A 118 -13.86 24.32 4.70
N ILE A 119 -12.89 24.44 5.60
CA ILE A 119 -12.95 23.88 6.94
C ILE A 119 -13.75 24.85 7.80
N SER A 120 -15.01 24.53 8.08
CA SER A 120 -15.87 25.33 8.98
C SER A 120 -16.28 24.57 10.24
N THR A 121 -16.13 23.25 10.25
CA THR A 121 -16.55 22.37 11.35
C THR A 121 -15.55 21.23 11.55
N ALA A 122 -15.61 20.58 12.71
CA ALA A 122 -14.85 19.36 12.98
C ALA A 122 -15.13 18.24 11.94
N LEU A 123 -16.34 18.18 11.39
CA LEU A 123 -16.71 17.21 10.35
C LEU A 123 -15.97 17.44 9.02
N ASP A 124 -15.68 18.70 8.68
CA ASP A 124 -14.88 19.03 7.49
C ASP A 124 -13.44 18.54 7.66
N VAL A 125 -12.90 18.66 8.87
CA VAL A 125 -11.57 18.15 9.22
C VAL A 125 -11.54 16.62 9.19
N ASP A 126 -12.56 15.97 9.75
CA ASP A 126 -12.65 14.51 9.78
C ASP A 126 -12.73 13.92 8.37
N TRP A 127 -13.53 14.53 7.50
CA TRP A 127 -13.60 14.15 6.09
C TRP A 127 -12.25 14.35 5.37
N GLY A 128 -11.60 15.51 5.56
CA GLY A 128 -10.29 15.77 4.98
C GLY A 128 -9.23 14.78 5.45
N SER A 129 -9.27 14.42 6.73
CA SER A 129 -8.37 13.45 7.34
C SER A 129 -8.61 12.05 6.77
N ALA A 130 -9.87 11.62 6.63
CA ALA A 130 -10.22 10.32 6.04
C ALA A 130 -9.73 10.21 4.59
N MET A 131 -9.91 11.25 3.77
CA MET A 131 -9.41 11.27 2.38
C MET A 131 -7.89 11.21 2.33
N GLN A 132 -7.22 11.95 3.20
CA GLN A 132 -5.77 11.98 3.26
C GLN A 132 -5.18 10.64 3.72
N LEU A 133 -5.80 10.01 4.71
CA LEU A 133 -5.45 8.66 5.15
C LEU A 133 -5.71 7.60 4.08
N ALA A 134 -6.81 7.72 3.32
CA ALA A 134 -7.11 6.87 2.18
C ALA A 134 -6.01 6.97 1.11
N SER A 135 -5.52 8.18 0.85
CA SER A 135 -4.41 8.45 -0.07
C SER A 135 -3.13 7.70 0.33
N ILE A 136 -2.74 7.81 1.59
CA ILE A 136 -1.56 7.13 2.16
C ILE A 136 -1.71 5.61 2.00
N LEU A 137 -2.90 5.09 2.31
CA LEU A 137 -3.17 3.65 2.25
C LEU A 137 -3.10 3.12 0.81
N VAL A 138 -3.74 3.80 -0.15
CA VAL A 138 -3.68 3.41 -1.56
C VAL A 138 -2.25 3.44 -2.09
N GLU A 139 -1.45 4.45 -1.73
CA GLU A 139 -0.04 4.55 -2.14
C GLU A 139 0.85 3.49 -1.52
N ALA A 140 0.60 3.11 -0.26
CA ALA A 140 1.28 1.98 0.37
C ALA A 140 1.00 0.68 -0.40
N ILE A 141 -0.21 0.47 -0.91
CA ILE A 141 -0.55 -0.72 -1.72
C ILE A 141 0.10 -0.66 -3.10
N LEU A 142 0.09 0.50 -3.77
CA LEU A 142 0.79 0.69 -5.05
C LEU A 142 2.30 0.44 -4.93
N LEU A 143 2.89 0.80 -3.78
CA LEU A 143 4.27 0.49 -3.46
C LEU A 143 4.50 -1.02 -3.35
N VAL A 144 3.65 -1.76 -2.64
CA VAL A 144 3.76 -3.23 -2.54
C VAL A 144 3.57 -3.89 -3.92
N MET A 145 2.64 -3.39 -4.74
CA MET A 145 2.49 -3.85 -6.13
C MET A 145 3.78 -3.63 -6.94
N SER A 146 4.38 -2.45 -6.82
CA SER A 146 5.66 -2.13 -7.45
C SER A 146 6.78 -3.04 -6.94
N ALA A 147 6.77 -3.35 -5.64
CA ALA A 147 7.72 -4.24 -5.00
C ALA A 147 7.63 -5.69 -5.49
N VAL A 148 6.46 -6.18 -5.91
CA VAL A 148 6.33 -7.49 -6.60
C VAL A 148 6.51 -7.40 -8.13
N GLY A 149 7.01 -6.27 -8.65
CA GLY A 149 7.26 -6.06 -10.07
C GLY A 149 6.00 -5.83 -10.90
N ILE A 150 4.91 -5.39 -10.29
CA ILE A 150 3.66 -5.06 -10.99
C ILE A 150 3.62 -3.57 -11.23
N SER A 151 3.55 -3.17 -12.50
CA SER A 151 3.39 -1.77 -12.86
C SER A 151 1.99 -1.29 -12.47
N PRO A 152 1.87 -0.29 -11.57
CA PRO A 152 0.59 0.30 -11.24
C PRO A 152 0.08 1.14 -12.42
N SER A 153 -0.56 0.48 -13.40
CA SER A 153 -1.26 1.14 -14.51
C SER A 153 -2.73 1.38 -14.17
N SER A 154 -2.97 2.05 -13.04
CA SER A 154 -4.34 2.39 -12.65
C SER A 154 -4.80 3.62 -13.42
N SER A 155 -5.86 3.46 -14.22
CA SER A 155 -6.58 4.59 -14.82
C SER A 155 -6.99 5.61 -13.74
N GLY A 156 -7.19 6.88 -14.11
CA GLY A 156 -7.68 7.91 -13.17
C GLY A 156 -8.91 7.44 -12.38
N ARG A 157 -9.83 6.73 -13.05
CA ARG A 157 -11.04 6.13 -12.45
C ARG A 157 -10.71 5.03 -11.42
N GLY A 158 -9.73 4.18 -11.67
CA GLY A 158 -9.34 3.11 -10.73
C GLY A 158 -8.75 3.66 -9.44
N ILE A 159 -7.93 4.73 -9.53
CA ILE A 159 -7.41 5.43 -8.35
C ILE A 159 -8.54 6.11 -7.58
N GLU A 160 -9.45 6.81 -8.27
CA GLU A 160 -10.59 7.45 -7.61
C GLU A 160 -11.46 6.45 -6.86
N GLN A 161 -11.78 5.32 -7.49
CA GLN A 161 -12.53 4.24 -6.85
C GLN A 161 -11.79 3.69 -5.63
N ALA A 162 -10.49 3.41 -5.76
CA ALA A 162 -9.67 2.90 -4.65
C ALA A 162 -9.64 3.88 -3.46
N LEU A 163 -9.55 5.19 -3.72
CA LEU A 163 -9.60 6.22 -2.69
C LEU A 163 -10.94 6.26 -1.97
N MET A 164 -12.05 6.21 -2.71
CA MET A 164 -13.40 6.24 -2.12
C MET A 164 -13.67 4.99 -1.29
N GLU A 165 -13.26 3.81 -1.77
CA GLU A 165 -13.37 2.56 -1.03
C GLU A 165 -12.50 2.58 0.24
N ALA A 166 -11.28 3.10 0.15
CA ALA A 166 -10.39 3.25 1.30
C ALA A 166 -10.94 4.25 2.33
N ALA A 167 -11.40 5.43 1.90
CA ALA A 167 -11.97 6.44 2.78
C ALA A 167 -13.18 5.90 3.54
N LYS A 168 -14.09 5.21 2.85
CA LYS A 168 -15.23 4.55 3.47
C LYS A 168 -14.81 3.48 4.49
N ALA A 169 -13.83 2.64 4.13
CA ALA A 169 -13.32 1.62 5.04
C ALA A 169 -12.67 2.24 6.31
N ILE A 170 -12.06 3.41 6.19
CA ILE A 170 -11.53 4.19 7.30
C ILE A 170 -12.66 4.73 8.17
N GLU A 171 -13.66 5.38 7.59
CA GLU A 171 -14.83 5.90 8.33
C GLU A 171 -15.54 4.80 9.13
N ASP A 172 -15.70 3.60 8.54
CA ASP A 172 -16.42 2.48 9.15
C ASP A 172 -15.58 1.67 10.16
N ASN A 173 -14.26 1.89 10.25
CA ASN A 173 -13.35 1.05 11.03
C ASN A 173 -12.41 1.85 11.94
N LEU A 174 -12.80 2.01 13.21
CA LEU A 174 -11.99 2.69 14.23
C LEU A 174 -10.60 2.05 14.45
N LYS A 175 -10.47 0.72 14.29
CA LYS A 175 -9.17 0.05 14.44
C LYS A 175 -8.24 0.46 13.30
N LEU A 176 -8.75 0.54 12.08
CA LEU A 176 -7.98 1.02 10.93
C LEU A 176 -7.60 2.50 11.09
N GLN A 177 -8.53 3.35 11.53
CA GLN A 177 -8.23 4.75 11.83
C GLN A 177 -7.06 4.86 12.82
N LYS A 178 -7.11 4.08 13.89
CA LYS A 178 -6.04 4.05 14.89
C LYS A 178 -4.71 3.58 14.30
N SER A 179 -4.69 2.48 13.55
CA SER A 179 -3.48 1.97 12.88
C SER A 179 -2.84 3.01 11.96
N LEU A 180 -3.64 3.81 11.27
CA LEU A 180 -3.16 4.88 10.38
C LEU A 180 -2.59 6.09 11.15
N ILE A 181 -3.17 6.42 12.31
CA ILE A 181 -2.65 7.47 13.21
C ILE A 181 -1.35 6.99 13.87
N ASP A 182 -1.31 5.74 14.35
CA ASP A 182 -0.12 5.12 14.94
C ASP A 182 1.01 5.06 13.90
N PHE A 183 0.68 4.73 12.64
CA PHE A 183 1.61 4.82 11.50
C PHE A 183 2.16 6.24 11.32
N GLY A 184 1.31 7.27 11.28
CA GLY A 184 1.75 8.66 11.10
C GLY A 184 2.71 9.10 12.21
N THR A 185 2.44 8.71 13.45
CA THR A 185 3.29 8.99 14.61
C THR A 185 4.64 8.27 14.52
N ALA A 186 4.63 6.97 14.17
CA ALA A 186 5.84 6.18 14.00
C ALA A 186 6.70 6.70 12.83
N TRP A 187 6.06 7.14 11.74
CA TRP A 187 6.73 7.75 10.61
C TRP A 187 7.42 9.06 10.97
N ASP A 188 6.70 9.96 11.67
CA ASP A 188 7.21 11.27 12.06
C ASP A 188 8.38 11.15 13.06
N SER A 189 8.27 10.20 14.00
CA SER A 189 9.31 9.92 14.99
C SER A 189 10.55 9.21 14.41
N ALA A 190 10.50 8.75 13.15
CA ALA A 190 11.60 8.02 12.54
C ALA A 190 12.61 8.96 11.86
N ASP A 191 13.82 9.00 12.42
CA ASP A 191 14.94 9.81 11.93
C ASP A 191 15.73 9.18 10.77
N SER A 192 15.34 7.98 10.33
CA SER A 192 16.06 7.23 9.29
C SER A 192 15.13 6.62 8.25
N ALA A 193 15.67 6.39 7.04
CA ALA A 193 14.99 5.66 5.97
C ALA A 193 14.49 4.30 6.45
N LEU A 194 15.31 3.59 7.24
CA LEU A 194 14.95 2.29 7.78
C LEU A 194 13.75 2.36 8.73
N GLY A 195 13.73 3.34 9.64
CA GLY A 195 12.60 3.53 10.56
C GLY A 195 11.30 3.87 9.83
N LYS A 196 11.37 4.72 8.80
CA LYS A 196 10.20 5.06 7.95
C LYS A 196 9.71 3.86 7.14
N ALA A 197 10.63 3.06 6.60
CA ALA A 197 10.30 1.81 5.91
C ALA A 197 9.66 0.77 6.85
N GLN A 198 10.13 0.67 8.10
CA GLN A 198 9.52 -0.17 9.12
C GLN A 198 8.10 0.28 9.47
N ALA A 199 7.87 1.59 9.61
CA ALA A 199 6.53 2.13 9.84
C ALA A 199 5.57 1.74 8.69
N LEU A 200 6.02 1.88 7.44
CA LEU A 200 5.25 1.45 6.26
C LEU A 200 4.97 -0.06 6.27
N PHE A 201 5.96 -0.88 6.62
CA PHE A 201 5.76 -2.33 6.74
C PHE A 201 4.67 -2.66 7.76
N PHE A 202 4.70 -2.07 8.96
CA PHE A 202 3.67 -2.32 9.97
C PHE A 202 2.29 -1.82 9.53
N LEU A 203 2.22 -0.69 8.82
CA LEU A 203 0.97 -0.25 8.20
C LEU A 203 0.43 -1.32 7.23
N ILE A 204 1.27 -1.88 6.36
CA ILE A 204 0.89 -2.93 5.41
C ILE A 204 0.34 -4.18 6.13
N VAL A 205 0.94 -4.55 7.26
CA VAL A 205 0.47 -5.67 8.10
C VAL A 205 -0.92 -5.39 8.68
N ASP A 206 -1.14 -4.18 9.18
CA ASP A 206 -2.41 -3.77 9.77
C ASP A 206 -3.54 -3.72 8.73
N ILE A 207 -3.29 -3.13 7.56
CA ILE A 207 -4.30 -3.04 6.48
C ILE A 207 -4.60 -4.40 5.86
N ASN A 208 -3.62 -5.32 5.81
CA ASN A 208 -3.84 -6.70 5.38
C ASN A 208 -4.77 -7.43 6.36
N SER A 209 -4.51 -7.28 7.66
CA SER A 209 -5.32 -7.88 8.72
C SER A 209 -6.75 -7.34 8.73
N ALA A 210 -6.96 -6.10 8.26
CA ALA A 210 -8.28 -5.50 8.06
C ALA A 210 -9.00 -5.99 6.78
N GLY A 211 -8.31 -6.70 5.88
CA GLY A 211 -8.86 -7.20 4.61
C GLY A 211 -9.01 -6.14 3.51
N ILE A 212 -8.46 -4.94 3.71
CA ILE A 212 -8.71 -3.78 2.83
C ILE A 212 -7.84 -3.83 1.58
N ILE A 213 -6.69 -4.49 1.64
CA ILE A 213 -5.79 -4.69 0.50
C ILE A 213 -6.54 -5.26 -0.70
N TRP A 214 -7.40 -6.27 -0.47
CA TRP A 214 -8.17 -6.92 -1.53
C TRP A 214 -9.12 -5.98 -2.26
N THR A 215 -9.88 -5.19 -1.50
CA THR A 215 -10.80 -4.18 -2.01
C THR A 215 -10.06 -3.19 -2.90
N ILE A 216 -8.93 -2.67 -2.42
CA ILE A 216 -8.16 -1.67 -3.14
C ILE A 216 -7.49 -2.23 -4.39
N ILE A 217 -6.86 -3.42 -4.32
CA ILE A 217 -6.29 -4.05 -5.51
C ILE A 217 -7.37 -4.27 -6.57
N LYS A 218 -8.56 -4.73 -6.16
CA LYS A 218 -9.68 -4.93 -7.10
C LYS A 218 -10.12 -3.62 -7.76
N ALA A 219 -10.18 -2.51 -7.02
CA ALA A 219 -10.51 -1.19 -7.58
C ALA A 219 -9.42 -0.68 -8.55
N LEU A 220 -8.15 -0.79 -8.14
CA LEU A 220 -6.99 -0.39 -8.96
C LEU A 220 -6.90 -1.19 -10.27
N CYS A 221 -7.29 -2.47 -10.23
CA CYS A 221 -7.28 -3.40 -11.35
C CYS A 221 -8.66 -3.56 -12.04
N SER A 222 -9.57 -2.61 -11.86
CA SER A 222 -10.93 -2.67 -12.42
C SER A 222 -10.99 -2.67 -13.95
N ASN A 223 -9.89 -2.30 -14.63
CA ASN A 223 -9.76 -2.25 -16.08
C ASN A 223 -9.18 -3.53 -16.70
N ILE A 224 -8.72 -4.50 -15.91
CA ILE A 224 -8.16 -5.77 -16.40
C ILE A 224 -9.09 -6.95 -16.16
N GLY A 225 -8.80 -8.08 -16.81
CA GLY A 225 -9.61 -9.29 -16.71
C GLY A 225 -9.64 -9.84 -15.28
N TRP A 226 -10.72 -10.57 -14.95
CA TRP A 226 -10.89 -11.12 -13.60
C TRP A 226 -9.73 -12.01 -13.15
N PHE A 227 -9.12 -12.73 -14.10
CA PHE A 227 -7.99 -13.60 -13.85
C PHE A 227 -6.70 -12.81 -13.57
N ASP A 228 -6.46 -11.73 -14.31
CA ASP A 228 -5.24 -10.94 -14.20
C ASP A 228 -5.19 -10.16 -12.88
N TRP A 229 -6.33 -9.65 -12.40
CA TRP A 229 -6.36 -9.01 -11.09
C TRP A 229 -6.24 -10.04 -9.96
N LEU A 230 -6.79 -11.26 -10.10
CA LEU A 230 -6.54 -12.33 -9.12
C LEU A 230 -5.05 -12.72 -9.07
N LEU A 231 -4.39 -12.80 -10.23
CA LEU A 231 -2.96 -13.08 -10.31
C LEU A 231 -2.14 -11.98 -9.63
N THR A 232 -2.53 -10.72 -9.82
CA THR A 232 -1.94 -9.56 -9.15
C THR A 232 -2.10 -9.66 -7.63
N SER A 233 -3.32 -9.89 -7.15
CA SER A 233 -3.59 -10.05 -5.71
C SER A 233 -2.82 -11.22 -5.11
N ALA A 234 -2.74 -12.35 -5.81
CA ALA A 234 -2.02 -13.53 -5.35
C ALA A 234 -0.54 -13.24 -5.09
N LYS A 235 0.14 -12.53 -5.99
CA LYS A 235 1.54 -12.12 -5.82
C LYS A 235 1.70 -11.18 -4.63
N VAL A 236 0.87 -10.14 -4.54
CA VAL A 236 0.92 -9.15 -3.45
C VAL A 236 0.71 -9.82 -2.09
N ILE A 237 -0.34 -10.64 -1.94
CA ILE A 237 -0.65 -11.32 -0.68
C ILE A 237 0.43 -12.34 -0.32
N ALA A 238 0.96 -13.09 -1.28
CA ALA A 238 2.06 -14.03 -1.03
C ALA A 238 3.31 -13.31 -0.48
N MET A 239 3.68 -12.17 -1.07
CA MET A 239 4.77 -11.33 -0.57
C MET A 239 4.48 -10.85 0.85
N ILE A 240 3.29 -10.35 1.14
CA ILE A 240 2.92 -9.86 2.48
C ILE A 240 2.99 -10.98 3.52
N VAL A 241 2.49 -12.18 3.21
CA VAL A 241 2.54 -13.33 4.12
C VAL A 241 3.99 -13.72 4.45
N VAL A 242 4.87 -13.75 3.45
CA VAL A 242 6.30 -14.02 3.66
C VAL A 242 6.96 -12.87 4.42
N ALA A 243 6.66 -11.62 4.10
CA ALA A 243 7.18 -10.46 4.80
C ALA A 243 6.81 -10.53 6.29
N VAL A 244 5.56 -10.84 6.64
CA VAL A 244 5.14 -11.06 8.03
C VAL A 244 5.91 -12.22 8.67
N GLY A 245 6.07 -13.34 7.97
CA GLY A 245 6.79 -14.52 8.49
C GLY A 245 8.29 -14.30 8.71
N THR A 246 8.87 -13.28 8.08
CA THR A 246 10.32 -12.99 8.07
C THR A 246 10.68 -11.69 8.79
N GLY A 247 9.70 -10.98 9.36
CA GLY A 247 9.91 -9.66 9.97
C GLY A 247 10.10 -8.53 8.96
N GLY A 248 9.74 -8.74 7.70
CA GLY A 248 9.64 -7.72 6.67
C GLY A 248 10.97 -7.34 6.01
N ALA A 249 12.05 -8.10 6.24
CA ALA A 249 13.40 -7.70 5.86
C ALA A 249 13.53 -7.21 4.40
N VAL A 250 12.97 -7.97 3.45
CA VAL A 250 13.00 -7.62 2.01
C VAL A 250 12.21 -6.36 1.72
N LEU A 251 10.93 -6.33 2.11
CA LEU A 251 10.07 -5.18 1.86
C LEU A 251 10.62 -3.91 2.51
N VAL A 252 11.09 -4.00 3.76
CA VAL A 252 11.71 -2.88 4.47
C VAL A 252 12.97 -2.39 3.73
N ALA A 253 13.81 -3.29 3.22
CA ALA A 253 14.98 -2.93 2.43
C ALA A 253 14.60 -2.22 1.12
N GLU A 254 13.63 -2.78 0.37
CA GLU A 254 13.14 -2.19 -0.88
C GLU A 254 12.54 -0.79 -0.67
N VAL A 255 11.75 -0.61 0.39
CA VAL A 255 11.15 0.68 0.73
C VAL A 255 12.21 1.68 1.21
N ALA A 256 13.17 1.26 2.03
CA ALA A 256 14.22 2.13 2.54
C ALA A 256 15.06 2.78 1.42
N LEU A 257 15.19 2.12 0.25
CA LEU A 257 15.88 2.68 -0.91
C LEU A 257 15.21 3.93 -1.50
N ILE A 258 13.90 4.08 -1.34
CA ILE A 258 13.11 5.09 -2.06
C ILE A 258 12.41 6.06 -1.14
N VAL A 259 12.28 5.73 0.14
CA VAL A 259 11.37 6.42 1.07
C VAL A 259 11.77 7.87 1.34
N LEU A 260 13.06 8.19 1.25
CA LEU A 260 13.56 9.56 1.43
C LEU A 260 13.27 10.46 0.22
N ASP A 261 13.10 9.87 -0.97
CA ASP A 261 12.76 10.61 -2.19
C ASP A 261 11.24 10.83 -2.34
N ALA A 262 10.43 10.24 -1.45
CA ALA A 262 8.97 10.26 -1.50
C ALA A 262 8.37 11.52 -0.85
N VAL A 263 8.76 12.70 -1.34
CA VAL A 263 8.37 14.00 -0.76
C VAL A 263 6.86 14.18 -0.66
N ASP A 264 6.12 13.89 -1.73
CA ASP A 264 4.66 14.03 -1.75
C ASP A 264 3.99 13.10 -0.73
N PHE A 265 4.50 11.87 -0.58
CA PHE A 265 4.01 10.93 0.42
C PHE A 265 4.27 11.43 1.86
N ALA A 266 5.46 11.98 2.12
CA ALA A 266 5.81 12.56 3.41
C ALA A 266 4.94 13.78 3.76
N LEU A 267 4.70 14.67 2.80
CA LEU A 267 3.78 15.80 2.96
C LEU A 267 2.37 15.34 3.32
N LYS A 268 1.95 14.16 2.84
CA LYS A 268 0.62 13.68 3.17
C LYS A 268 0.44 13.35 4.63
N ILE A 269 1.47 12.79 5.23
CA ILE A 269 1.50 12.47 6.66
C ILE A 269 1.53 13.76 7.48
N ALA A 270 2.33 14.74 7.07
CA ALA A 270 2.35 16.07 7.71
C ALA A 270 0.97 16.75 7.70
N ASN A 271 0.21 16.63 6.60
CA ASN A 271 -1.14 17.18 6.52
C ASN A 271 -2.11 16.56 7.53
N ILE A 272 -1.95 15.28 7.90
CA ILE A 272 -2.78 14.65 8.95
C ILE A 272 -2.54 15.33 10.30
N ILE A 273 -1.28 15.65 10.60
CA ILE A 273 -0.89 16.34 11.84
C ILE A 273 -1.49 17.75 11.84
N LEU A 274 -1.33 18.50 10.74
CA LEU A 274 -1.90 19.84 10.59
C LEU A 274 -3.43 19.85 10.71
N LEU A 275 -4.13 18.88 10.11
CA LEU A 275 -5.58 18.74 10.26
C LEU A 275 -5.96 18.49 11.72
N SER A 276 -5.21 17.65 12.43
CA SER A 276 -5.42 17.42 13.88
C SER A 276 -5.26 18.71 14.69
N GLU A 277 -4.28 19.56 14.36
CA GLU A 277 -4.07 20.86 15.00
C GLU A 277 -5.23 21.83 14.71
N ILE A 278 -5.64 21.95 13.45
CA ILE A 278 -6.78 22.78 13.05
C ILE A 278 -8.04 22.33 13.81
N LYS A 279 -8.29 21.02 13.92
CA LYS A 279 -9.45 20.47 14.65
C LYS A 279 -9.51 20.95 16.11
N LYS A 280 -8.36 21.09 16.78
CA LYS A 280 -8.29 21.55 18.18
C LYS A 280 -8.63 23.04 18.35
N THR A 281 -8.60 23.80 17.26
CA THR A 281 -8.85 25.26 17.25
C THR A 281 -10.25 25.65 16.76
N LEU A 282 -11.06 24.68 16.33
CA LEU A 282 -12.47 24.84 15.93
C LEU A 282 -13.41 24.64 17.12
#